data_AF-A0A7S3TSV4-F1
#
_entry.id   AF-A0A7S3TSV4-F1
#
_cell.length_a   1.000
_cell.length_b   1.000
_cell.length_c   1.000
_cell.angle_alpha   90.00
_cell.angle_beta   90.00
_cell.angle_gamma   90.00
#
_symmetry.space_group_name_H-M   'P 1'
#
loop_
_entity.id
_entity.type
_entity.pdbx_description
1 polymer ?
#
loop_
_entity_poly.entity_id
_entity_poly.type
_entity_poly.pdbx_seq_one_letter_code
_entity_poly.pdbx_strand_id
1 'polypeptide(L)'
;HVYPGHAVPQHLLRIHGSHRYEYAATLDECAQMCWAHAECAGFVDNRAVHEVGNRPLCIFKSSAAGMTARASKDFYARKSVYEAADRRYVRTPLQLSGFAAPSSSTRHDADAPPVLFTVDNVVSAEEAAQLREAGRRCFSSTPSTASRPSDTDEDDSRVPANLLSSSYFGEEYGCLAGAASPLLSSVERRIASLVGIPPHSEENPLMITAARPHTGRYHVRNLHHDKNNGPERVATVLIYLSNVTDDSHGGHTSFPALLRTDPEARLRTPRGERSGANGHNGTGAALAEAADASHRARLHSAAQALARAYELGATTFVGGAQAERTAASARAAGIDPSTLYRDDALSAELLELAEVECERASSGINLALALRPKLGTALVFHNELGGDREGEGDPRLWHAVCHPRAGASERWALQKFKQRCEGCMEVVVKDEL
;
A
#
# COMPACT_ATOMS: atom_id res chain seq x y z
N HIS A 1 31.99 -5.95 -26.13
CA HIS A 1 32.47 -5.35 -27.39
C HIS A 1 33.47 -4.24 -27.08
N VAL A 2 34.70 -4.32 -27.60
CA VAL A 2 35.72 -3.26 -27.47
C VAL A 2 35.72 -2.48 -28.78
N TYR A 3 35.47 -1.19 -28.73
CA TYR A 3 35.63 -0.27 -29.87
C TYR A 3 36.96 0.48 -29.71
N PRO A 4 38.03 0.14 -30.45
CA PRO A 4 39.20 0.99 -30.52
C PRO A 4 38.92 2.16 -31.47
N GLY A 5 38.97 3.39 -30.97
CA GLY A 5 39.23 4.59 -31.82
C GLY A 5 38.14 5.66 -31.93
N HIS A 6 36.95 5.52 -31.33
CA HIS A 6 35.93 6.57 -31.41
C HIS A 6 36.00 7.56 -30.24
N ALA A 7 35.81 8.85 -30.55
CA ALA A 7 35.68 9.90 -29.55
C ALA A 7 34.45 9.64 -28.68
N VAL A 8 34.65 9.57 -27.36
CA VAL A 8 33.56 9.41 -26.40
C VAL A 8 32.82 10.76 -26.29
N PRO A 9 31.48 10.80 -26.45
CA PRO A 9 30.69 12.01 -26.24
C PRO A 9 30.98 12.66 -24.87
N GLN A 10 31.06 14.00 -24.82
CA GLN A 10 31.45 14.75 -23.60
C GLN A 10 30.54 14.55 -22.37
N HIS A 11 29.34 14.00 -22.56
CA HIS A 11 28.39 13.72 -21.49
C HIS A 11 28.56 12.34 -20.83
N LEU A 12 29.47 11.50 -21.35
CA LEU A 12 29.72 10.16 -20.82
C LEU A 12 31.05 10.14 -20.03
N LEU A 13 30.99 9.56 -18.84
CA LEU A 13 32.09 9.31 -17.92
C LEU A 13 32.77 7.99 -18.28
N ARG A 14 34.10 7.92 -18.20
CA ARG A 14 34.86 6.67 -18.41
C ARG A 14 34.98 5.88 -17.12
N ILE A 15 34.90 4.56 -17.22
CA ILE A 15 35.08 3.65 -16.08
C ILE A 15 36.46 3.00 -16.19
N HIS A 16 37.29 3.17 -15.17
CA HIS A 16 38.58 2.47 -15.07
C HIS A 16 38.42 1.21 -14.21
N GLY A 17 38.22 0.06 -14.87
CA GLY A 17 38.41 -1.25 -14.26
C GLY A 17 39.89 -1.64 -14.24
N SER A 18 40.24 -2.74 -13.56
CA SER A 18 41.62 -3.27 -13.52
C SER A 18 42.16 -3.55 -14.94
N HIS A 19 42.91 -2.59 -15.47
CA HIS A 19 43.87 -2.64 -16.58
C HIS A 19 43.46 -3.14 -17.97
N ARG A 20 42.22 -3.61 -18.24
CA ARG A 20 41.92 -4.25 -19.55
C ARG A 20 40.68 -3.81 -20.30
N TYR A 21 39.78 -3.03 -19.71
CA TYR A 21 38.55 -2.59 -20.39
C TYR A 21 38.16 -1.17 -20.00
N GLU A 22 37.78 -0.37 -21.00
CA GLU A 22 37.25 0.98 -20.84
C GLU A 22 35.84 1.02 -21.42
N TYR A 23 34.88 1.56 -20.66
CA TYR A 23 33.51 1.79 -21.12
C TYR A 23 33.08 3.23 -20.78
N ALA A 24 32.16 3.75 -21.59
CA ALA A 24 31.54 5.05 -21.37
C ALA A 24 30.21 4.85 -20.61
N ALA A 25 29.95 5.67 -19.60
CA ALA A 25 28.80 5.58 -18.71
C ALA A 25 28.34 6.97 -18.25
N THR A 26 27.05 7.20 -18.16
CA THR A 26 26.43 8.37 -17.54
C THR A 26 26.65 8.39 -16.03
N LEU A 27 26.31 9.52 -15.38
CA LEU A 27 26.38 9.64 -13.91
C LEU A 27 25.48 8.59 -13.22
N ASP A 28 24.29 8.33 -13.79
CA ASP A 28 23.35 7.33 -13.28
C ASP A 28 23.89 5.91 -13.44
N GLU A 29 24.52 5.60 -14.59
CA GLU A 29 25.19 4.30 -14.79
C GLU A 29 26.36 4.13 -13.80
N CYS A 30 27.13 5.18 -13.50
CA CYS A 30 28.16 5.11 -12.46
C CYS A 30 27.58 4.88 -11.06
N ALA A 31 26.44 5.51 -10.74
CA ALA A 31 25.74 5.25 -9.49
C ALA A 31 25.26 3.81 -9.40
N GLN A 32 24.62 3.29 -10.46
CA GLN A 32 24.15 1.91 -10.54
C GLN A 32 25.29 0.90 -10.38
N MET A 33 26.42 1.12 -11.04
CA MET A 33 27.58 0.23 -10.90
C MET A 33 28.22 0.30 -9.50
N CYS A 34 28.31 1.49 -8.89
CA CYS A 34 28.74 1.58 -7.49
C CYS A 34 27.77 0.84 -6.56
N TRP A 35 26.47 0.88 -6.84
CA TRP A 35 25.48 0.15 -6.05
C TRP A 35 25.59 -1.37 -6.21
N ALA A 36 25.92 -1.84 -7.42
CA ALA A 36 26.14 -3.26 -7.71
C ALA A 36 27.39 -3.84 -7.03
N HIS A 37 28.41 -3.01 -6.74
CA HIS A 37 29.65 -3.48 -6.11
C HIS A 37 29.61 -3.33 -4.59
N ALA A 38 29.59 -4.46 -3.86
CA ALA A 38 29.46 -4.49 -2.40
C ALA A 38 30.49 -3.59 -1.69
N GLU A 39 31.72 -3.53 -2.18
CA GLU A 39 32.80 -2.74 -1.59
C GLU A 39 32.78 -1.25 -1.95
N CYS A 40 31.98 -0.81 -2.92
CA CYS A 40 31.98 0.59 -3.33
C CYS A 40 31.39 1.48 -2.22
N ALA A 41 32.15 2.47 -1.76
CA ALA A 41 31.74 3.49 -0.81
C ALA A 41 31.28 4.80 -1.50
N GLY A 42 31.52 4.94 -2.80
CA GLY A 42 31.18 6.10 -3.60
C GLY A 42 32.06 6.20 -4.85
N PHE A 43 31.81 7.22 -5.66
CA PHE A 43 32.64 7.54 -6.82
C PHE A 43 32.93 9.03 -6.90
N VAL A 44 34.03 9.40 -7.56
CA VAL A 44 34.37 10.80 -7.84
C VAL A 44 34.08 11.07 -9.32
N ASP A 45 33.44 12.22 -9.59
CA ASP A 45 33.29 12.78 -10.92
C ASP A 45 34.41 13.78 -11.20
N ASN A 46 35.38 13.41 -12.02
CA ASN A 46 36.55 14.27 -12.23
C ASN A 46 36.39 15.33 -13.34
N ARG A 47 35.15 15.70 -13.71
CA ARG A 47 34.88 16.68 -14.79
C ARG A 47 35.57 18.04 -14.59
N ALA A 48 35.79 18.46 -13.35
CA ALA A 48 36.30 19.80 -13.02
C ALA A 48 37.83 19.94 -13.03
N VAL A 49 38.59 18.85 -13.16
CA VAL A 49 40.07 18.92 -13.23
C VAL A 49 40.46 19.24 -14.68
N HIS A 50 40.34 20.53 -15.00
CA HIS A 50 40.62 21.19 -16.28
C HIS A 50 42.11 21.18 -16.68
N GLU A 51 42.78 20.03 -16.64
CA GLU A 51 44.06 19.88 -17.35
C GLU A 51 43.79 19.30 -18.75
N VAL A 52 44.12 20.12 -19.75
CA VAL A 52 43.96 19.88 -21.17
C VAL A 52 44.37 18.45 -21.53
N GLY A 53 43.40 17.60 -21.84
CA GLY A 53 43.61 16.21 -22.28
C GLY A 53 42.96 15.14 -21.40
N ASN A 54 42.51 15.46 -20.19
CA ASN A 54 41.85 14.48 -19.31
C ASN A 54 40.34 14.34 -19.59
N ARG A 55 39.93 13.11 -19.88
CA ARG A 55 38.54 12.72 -20.12
C ARG A 55 37.82 12.54 -18.78
N PRO A 56 36.51 12.81 -18.69
CA PRO A 56 35.75 12.61 -17.45
C PRO A 56 35.75 11.14 -17.05
N LEU A 57 35.93 10.88 -15.75
CA LEU A 57 36.15 9.53 -15.19
C LEU A 57 35.27 9.30 -13.97
N CYS A 58 34.72 8.09 -13.85
CA CYS A 58 34.14 7.54 -12.63
C CYS A 58 35.18 6.67 -11.93
N ILE A 59 35.69 7.17 -10.80
CA ILE A 59 36.65 6.43 -9.98
C ILE A 59 35.93 5.91 -8.75
N PHE A 60 35.65 4.61 -8.71
CA PHE A 60 35.06 3.93 -7.55
C PHE A 60 36.06 3.85 -6.41
N LYS A 61 35.59 4.08 -5.19
CA LYS A 61 36.39 4.00 -3.96
C LYS A 61 35.82 2.92 -3.06
N SER A 62 36.67 2.04 -2.52
CA SER A 62 36.28 1.09 -1.47
C SER A 62 36.45 1.69 -0.07
N SER A 63 35.69 1.21 0.92
CA SER A 63 35.51 1.89 2.21
C SER A 63 36.74 1.91 3.15
N ALA A 64 36.80 2.99 3.95
CA ALA A 64 37.34 3.10 5.32
C ALA A 64 38.86 3.35 5.55
N ALA A 65 39.35 4.53 5.19
CA ALA A 65 40.27 5.33 6.03
C ALA A 65 40.53 6.70 5.39
N GLY A 66 39.96 7.78 5.95
CA GLY A 66 40.48 9.13 5.69
C GLY A 66 39.73 10.03 4.70
N MET A 67 38.47 9.75 4.36
CA MET A 67 37.67 10.73 3.59
C MET A 67 36.98 11.72 4.53
N THR A 68 37.70 12.76 4.95
CA THR A 68 37.04 13.99 5.41
C THR A 68 36.31 14.60 4.21
N ALA A 69 34.98 14.66 4.28
CA ALA A 69 34.05 15.11 3.24
C ALA A 69 34.21 16.59 2.78
N ARG A 70 35.40 17.18 2.96
CA ARG A 70 35.63 18.62 2.82
C ARG A 70 36.46 19.05 1.60
N ALA A 71 36.95 18.15 0.75
CA ALA A 71 37.95 18.53 -0.25
C ALA A 71 37.61 18.27 -1.73
N SER A 72 36.52 17.60 -2.10
CA SER A 72 36.12 17.51 -3.52
C SER A 72 34.63 17.77 -3.66
N LYS A 73 34.26 18.80 -4.42
CA LYS A 73 32.86 19.11 -4.78
C LYS A 73 32.18 17.99 -5.58
N ASP A 74 32.96 16.98 -5.98
CA ASP A 74 32.58 15.97 -6.96
C ASP A 74 32.57 14.53 -6.40
N PHE A 75 32.52 14.37 -5.07
CA PHE A 75 32.40 13.04 -4.45
C PHE A 75 30.94 12.64 -4.25
N TYR A 76 30.54 11.56 -4.89
CA TYR A 76 29.22 10.94 -4.83
C TYR A 76 29.30 9.70 -3.92
N ALA A 77 29.07 9.92 -2.63
CA ALA A 77 29.07 8.84 -1.64
C ALA A 77 27.93 7.85 -1.91
N ARG A 78 28.23 6.54 -1.81
CA ARG A 78 27.20 5.51 -1.77
C ARG A 78 26.38 5.68 -0.50
N LYS A 79 25.06 5.82 -0.66
CA LYS A 79 24.12 6.13 0.42
C LYS A 79 23.96 5.00 1.47
N SER A 80 24.71 3.90 1.39
CA SER A 80 24.48 2.64 2.13
C SER A 80 25.59 2.27 3.13
N VAL A 81 26.02 3.19 3.98
CA VAL A 81 26.60 2.80 5.30
C VAL A 81 25.49 2.43 6.30
N TYR A 82 24.23 2.64 5.95
CA TYR A 82 23.12 1.91 6.57
C TYR A 82 22.93 0.59 5.81
N GLU A 83 23.38 -0.48 6.44
CA GLU A 83 23.15 -1.87 6.04
C GLU A 83 21.67 -2.08 5.67
N ALA A 84 21.38 -2.04 4.36
CA ALA A 84 20.42 -2.98 3.83
C ALA A 84 21.12 -4.34 3.89
N ALA A 85 21.20 -4.89 5.11
CA ALA A 85 21.36 -6.32 5.28
C ALA A 85 20.40 -6.97 4.29
N ASP A 86 20.88 -7.98 3.58
CA ASP A 86 20.12 -8.85 2.68
C ASP A 86 18.95 -9.49 3.46
N ARG A 87 17.94 -8.67 3.77
CA ARG A 87 16.74 -9.06 4.49
C ARG A 87 15.94 -9.79 3.45
N ARG A 88 16.16 -11.11 3.36
CA ARG A 88 15.24 -12.01 2.71
C ARG A 88 13.90 -11.85 3.41
N TYR A 89 13.01 -11.09 2.78
CA TYR A 89 11.65 -10.93 3.24
C TYR A 89 10.94 -12.27 3.08
N VAL A 90 10.56 -12.86 4.21
CA VAL A 90 9.71 -14.06 4.19
C VAL A 90 8.31 -13.59 3.85
N ARG A 91 7.89 -13.84 2.60
CA ARG A 91 6.49 -13.68 2.21
C ARG A 91 5.69 -14.73 2.96
N THR A 92 4.68 -14.30 3.71
CA THR A 92 3.72 -15.20 4.31
C THR A 92 2.45 -15.10 3.47
N PRO A 93 2.21 -16.06 2.53
CA PRO A 93 0.95 -16.11 1.83
C PRO A 93 -0.17 -16.16 2.87
N LEU A 94 -1.16 -15.30 2.70
CA LEU A 94 -2.36 -15.47 3.49
C LEU A 94 -3.02 -16.74 2.98
N GLN A 95 -3.32 -17.68 3.87
CA GLN A 95 -3.88 -18.96 3.47
C GLN A 95 -5.29 -18.73 2.92
N LEU A 96 -5.36 -18.50 1.62
CA LEU A 96 -6.58 -18.30 0.86
C LEU A 96 -7.23 -19.62 0.43
N SER A 97 -6.62 -20.77 0.73
CA SER A 97 -7.22 -22.10 0.52
C SER A 97 -8.54 -22.26 1.28
N GLY A 98 -8.73 -21.45 2.33
CA GLY A 98 -9.98 -21.28 3.04
C GLY A 98 -10.84 -20.14 2.51
N PHE A 99 -10.73 -19.71 1.25
CA PHE A 99 -11.52 -18.62 0.68
C PHE A 99 -12.00 -18.97 -0.73
N ALA A 100 -13.32 -19.05 -0.91
CA ALA A 100 -13.93 -19.34 -2.21
C ALA A 100 -14.34 -18.03 -2.86
N ALA A 101 -13.99 -17.87 -4.13
CA ALA A 101 -14.67 -16.89 -4.95
C ALA A 101 -16.17 -17.25 -4.99
N PRO A 102 -17.07 -16.26 -5.01
CA PRO A 102 -18.45 -16.51 -5.36
C PRO A 102 -18.47 -17.20 -6.73
N SER A 103 -19.09 -18.36 -6.85
CA SER A 103 -19.20 -19.07 -8.14
C SER A 103 -20.06 -18.22 -9.07
N SER A 104 -19.46 -17.31 -9.84
CA SER A 104 -20.16 -16.66 -10.94
C SER A 104 -20.21 -17.66 -12.09
N SER A 105 -21.42 -18.01 -12.50
CA SER A 105 -21.68 -19.16 -13.36
C SER A 105 -21.30 -18.98 -14.84
N THR A 106 -20.42 -18.02 -15.19
CA THR A 106 -20.32 -17.59 -16.61
C THR A 106 -18.95 -17.35 -17.23
N ARG A 107 -17.78 -17.50 -16.57
CA ARG A 107 -16.48 -17.43 -17.32
C ARG A 107 -15.30 -18.08 -16.57
N HIS A 108 -14.47 -18.79 -17.33
CA HIS A 108 -13.50 -19.81 -16.92
C HIS A 108 -12.25 -19.37 -16.11
N ASP A 109 -12.09 -18.09 -15.74
CA ASP A 109 -10.84 -17.61 -15.09
C ASP A 109 -11.06 -16.92 -13.72
N ALA A 110 -12.25 -17.04 -13.11
CA ALA A 110 -12.47 -16.60 -11.73
C ALA A 110 -11.77 -17.50 -10.68
N ASP A 111 -11.15 -18.61 -11.12
CA ASP A 111 -10.62 -19.66 -10.26
C ASP A 111 -9.24 -19.34 -9.69
N ALA A 112 -8.47 -18.42 -10.29
CA ALA A 112 -7.20 -18.01 -9.74
C ALA A 112 -7.42 -17.27 -8.40
N PRO A 113 -6.80 -17.70 -7.28
CA PRO A 113 -6.97 -17.01 -6.01
C PRO A 113 -6.39 -15.59 -6.08
N PRO A 114 -6.94 -14.64 -5.32
CA PRO A 114 -6.39 -13.29 -5.28
C PRO A 114 -4.96 -13.33 -4.76
N VAL A 115 -4.06 -12.53 -5.33
CA VAL A 115 -2.66 -12.47 -4.87
C VAL A 115 -2.59 -11.46 -3.74
N LEU A 116 -2.59 -11.96 -2.50
CA LEU A 116 -2.59 -11.14 -1.29
C LEU A 116 -1.77 -11.83 -0.18
N PHE A 117 -0.79 -11.13 0.39
CA PHE A 117 0.17 -11.68 1.36
C PHE A 117 0.68 -10.63 2.34
N THR A 118 1.23 -11.07 3.49
CA THR A 118 1.91 -10.18 4.43
C THR A 118 3.41 -10.39 4.45
N VAL A 119 4.13 -9.32 4.77
CA VAL A 119 5.58 -9.33 5.00
C VAL A 119 5.88 -8.59 6.29
N ASP A 120 6.41 -9.29 7.27
CA ASP A 120 6.80 -8.70 8.55
C ASP A 120 8.06 -7.85 8.42
N ASN A 121 8.20 -6.87 9.31
CA ASN A 121 9.43 -6.08 9.52
C ASN A 121 9.96 -5.36 8.25
N VAL A 122 9.05 -4.92 7.37
CA VAL A 122 9.38 -4.08 6.20
C VAL A 122 9.90 -2.72 6.64
N VAL A 123 9.32 -2.16 7.69
CA VAL A 123 9.86 -1.00 8.40
C VAL A 123 10.11 -1.33 9.87
N SER A 124 11.19 -0.82 10.42
CA SER A 124 11.48 -0.92 11.85
C SER A 124 10.56 -0.02 12.69
N ALA A 125 10.53 -0.26 14.00
CA ALA A 125 9.77 0.59 14.94
C ALA A 125 10.26 2.05 14.93
N GLU A 126 11.56 2.27 14.75
CA GLU A 126 12.16 3.60 14.65
C GLU A 126 11.73 4.32 13.37
N GLU A 127 11.85 3.66 12.22
CA GLU A 127 11.38 4.19 10.94
C GLU A 127 9.89 4.52 10.97
N ALA A 128 9.07 3.63 11.54
CA ALA A 128 7.65 3.86 11.73
C ALA A 128 7.36 5.08 12.63
N ALA A 129 8.14 5.29 13.70
CA ALA A 129 8.03 6.47 14.54
C ALA A 129 8.35 7.77 13.77
N GLN A 130 9.42 7.77 12.96
CA GLN A 130 9.79 8.91 12.11
C GLN A 130 8.71 9.21 11.05
N LEU A 131 8.13 8.18 10.43
CA LEU A 131 7.05 8.32 9.46
C LEU A 131 5.76 8.86 10.08
N ARG A 132 5.35 8.35 11.26
CA ARG A 132 4.20 8.91 12.00
C ARG A 132 4.42 10.37 12.35
N GLU A 133 5.62 10.72 12.78
CA GLU A 133 5.95 12.10 13.13
C GLU A 133 5.89 13.02 11.90
N ALA A 134 6.39 12.57 10.75
CA ALA A 134 6.22 13.29 9.48
C ALA A 134 4.73 13.48 9.13
N GLY A 135 3.92 12.44 9.31
CA GLY A 135 2.47 12.51 9.11
C GLY A 135 1.79 13.52 10.04
N ARG A 136 2.11 13.52 11.35
CA ARG A 136 1.57 14.50 12.32
C ARG A 136 1.89 15.93 11.91
N ARG A 137 3.15 16.22 11.54
CA ARG A 137 3.53 17.57 11.09
C ARG A 137 2.73 17.99 9.87
N CYS A 138 2.60 17.09 8.89
CA CYS A 138 1.81 17.34 7.70
C CYS A 138 0.34 17.66 8.01
N PHE A 139 -0.31 16.83 8.82
CA PHE A 139 -1.71 17.05 9.23
C PHE A 139 -1.87 18.33 10.05
N SER A 140 -0.90 18.70 10.89
CA SER A 140 -0.93 19.95 11.66
C SER A 140 -0.71 21.21 10.80
N SER A 141 0.04 21.08 9.69
CA SER A 141 0.34 22.19 8.79
C SER A 141 -0.78 22.49 7.80
N THR A 142 -1.74 21.56 7.67
CA THR A 142 -2.90 21.77 6.80
C THR A 142 -3.82 22.75 7.53
N PRO A 143 -4.02 23.98 7.01
CA PRO A 143 -4.84 24.99 7.68
C PRO A 143 -6.20 24.37 8.01
N SER A 144 -6.67 24.53 9.25
CA SER A 144 -7.99 24.05 9.68
C SER A 144 -9.11 24.89 9.07
N THR A 145 -9.01 25.28 7.80
CA THR A 145 -10.07 26.00 7.08
C THR A 145 -11.32 25.15 6.95
N ALA A 146 -11.24 23.85 7.21
CA ALA A 146 -12.40 23.10 7.70
C ALA A 146 -12.67 23.47 9.18
N SER A 147 -13.16 24.69 9.43
CA SER A 147 -14.17 24.83 10.46
C SER A 147 -15.19 23.76 10.15
N ARG A 148 -15.25 22.74 11.02
CA ARG A 148 -16.25 21.67 11.02
C ARG A 148 -17.55 22.31 10.54
N PRO A 149 -18.10 21.93 9.37
CA PRO A 149 -19.35 22.48 8.92
C PRO A 149 -20.32 22.31 10.09
N SER A 150 -20.79 23.40 10.68
CA SER A 150 -22.09 23.32 11.32
C SER A 150 -23.01 22.76 10.25
N ASP A 151 -23.86 21.80 10.59
CA ASP A 151 -24.78 21.10 9.67
C ASP A 151 -25.82 22.05 9.01
N THR A 152 -25.51 23.34 8.83
CA THR A 152 -26.46 24.40 8.50
C THR A 152 -26.05 25.35 7.38
N ASP A 153 -24.82 25.35 6.85
CA ASP A 153 -24.42 26.33 5.83
C ASP A 153 -23.99 25.68 4.50
N GLU A 154 -24.80 25.89 3.46
CA GLU A 154 -24.72 25.29 2.11
C GLU A 154 -23.78 26.02 1.12
N ASP A 155 -22.97 27.00 1.54
CA ASP A 155 -22.22 27.83 0.60
C ASP A 155 -20.70 27.75 0.84
N ASP A 156 -20.02 26.76 0.23
CA ASP A 156 -18.56 26.72 0.20
C ASP A 156 -18.03 26.12 -1.12
N SER A 157 -17.64 27.01 -2.04
CA SER A 157 -17.24 26.67 -3.43
C SER A 157 -15.73 26.74 -3.71
N ARG A 158 -14.86 26.75 -2.69
CA ARG A 158 -13.40 26.91 -2.93
C ARG A 158 -12.50 26.09 -2.00
N VAL A 159 -12.45 24.78 -2.23
CA VAL A 159 -11.40 23.90 -1.68
C VAL A 159 -10.36 23.57 -2.78
N PRO A 160 -9.05 23.77 -2.56
CA PRO A 160 -8.00 23.42 -3.53
C PRO A 160 -7.98 21.92 -3.86
N ALA A 161 -7.85 21.58 -5.16
CA ALA A 161 -7.88 20.20 -5.67
C ALA A 161 -6.87 19.24 -5.01
N ASN A 162 -5.74 19.77 -4.53
CA ASN A 162 -4.65 18.98 -3.96
C ASN A 162 -4.96 18.45 -2.54
N LEU A 163 -6.02 18.96 -1.90
CA LEU A 163 -6.53 18.49 -0.60
C LEU A 163 -7.72 17.53 -0.75
N LEU A 164 -8.33 17.45 -1.94
CA LEU A 164 -9.55 16.67 -2.16
C LEU A 164 -9.31 15.15 -2.17
N SER A 165 -8.08 14.67 -2.41
CA SER A 165 -7.78 13.23 -2.25
C SER A 165 -7.86 12.78 -0.78
N SER A 166 -7.80 13.70 0.19
CA SER A 166 -7.88 13.40 1.61
C SER A 166 -9.31 13.52 2.18
N SER A 167 -10.21 14.25 1.53
CA SER A 167 -11.59 14.44 2.02
C SER A 167 -12.53 13.29 1.63
N TYR A 168 -12.13 12.47 0.67
CA TYR A 168 -12.92 11.33 0.18
C TYR A 168 -13.16 10.24 1.23
N PHE A 169 -12.26 10.09 2.20
CA PHE A 169 -12.20 8.89 3.05
C PHE A 169 -12.68 9.08 4.50
N GLY A 170 -13.22 10.26 4.84
CA GLY A 170 -13.88 10.55 6.11
C GLY A 170 -12.97 10.47 7.34
N GLU A 171 -12.58 11.61 7.94
CA GLU A 171 -11.62 11.72 9.07
C GLU A 171 -10.24 11.04 8.88
N GLU A 172 -10.06 10.20 7.85
CA GLU A 172 -8.78 9.70 7.39
C GLU A 172 -8.09 10.80 6.59
N TYR A 173 -7.07 11.39 7.21
CA TYR A 173 -6.22 12.35 6.53
C TYR A 173 -5.16 11.61 5.74
N GLY A 174 -5.06 11.89 4.44
CA GLY A 174 -3.98 11.45 3.58
C GLY A 174 -2.94 12.56 3.46
N CYS A 175 -1.70 12.30 3.84
CA CYS A 175 -0.59 13.20 3.58
C CYS A 175 0.35 12.58 2.56
N LEU A 176 0.68 13.33 1.50
CA LEU A 176 1.79 12.97 0.63
C LEU A 176 3.08 13.09 1.43
N ALA A 177 3.74 11.96 1.66
CA ALA A 177 5.01 11.97 2.36
C ALA A 177 6.01 12.75 1.49
N GLY A 178 6.44 13.94 1.96
CA GLY A 178 7.25 14.86 1.17
C GLY A 178 8.41 14.14 0.48
N ALA A 179 8.48 14.25 -0.85
CA ALA A 179 9.24 13.37 -1.76
C ALA A 179 10.78 13.31 -1.56
N ALA A 180 11.34 13.94 -0.53
CA ALA A 180 12.77 14.19 -0.39
C ALA A 180 13.45 13.57 0.84
N SER A 181 12.77 12.76 1.66
CA SER A 181 13.45 12.09 2.78
C SER A 181 14.21 10.85 2.32
N PRO A 182 15.51 10.70 2.67
CA PRO A 182 16.27 9.46 2.49
C PRO A 182 15.54 8.20 2.97
N LEU A 183 14.75 8.34 4.04
CA LEU A 183 13.94 7.26 4.60
C LEU A 183 12.85 6.81 3.62
N LEU A 184 12.09 7.74 3.03
CA LEU A 184 10.99 7.42 2.10
C LEU A 184 11.52 6.70 0.86
N SER A 185 12.61 7.19 0.26
CA SER A 185 13.22 6.49 -0.88
C SER A 185 13.72 5.09 -0.50
N SER A 186 14.16 4.89 0.75
CA SER A 186 14.56 3.57 1.25
C SER A 186 13.36 2.64 1.40
N VAL A 187 12.23 3.15 1.90
CA VAL A 187 10.97 2.40 1.97
C VAL A 187 10.45 2.07 0.57
N GLU A 188 10.44 3.01 -0.37
CA GLU A 188 9.98 2.75 -1.75
C GLU A 188 10.82 1.68 -2.47
N ARG A 189 12.14 1.66 -2.27
CA ARG A 189 12.98 0.58 -2.82
C ARG A 189 12.62 -0.79 -2.22
N ARG A 190 12.36 -0.86 -0.91
CA ARG A 190 11.89 -2.11 -0.29
C ARG A 190 10.56 -2.55 -0.86
N ILE A 191 9.61 -1.63 -1.00
CA ILE A 191 8.31 -1.87 -1.66
C ILE A 191 8.51 -2.42 -3.08
N ALA A 192 9.39 -1.80 -3.87
CA ALA A 192 9.70 -2.26 -5.21
C ALA A 192 10.22 -3.71 -5.23
N SER A 193 11.10 -4.08 -4.30
CA SER A 193 11.56 -5.47 -4.15
C SER A 193 10.46 -6.44 -3.74
N LEU A 194 9.44 -5.99 -2.99
CA LEU A 194 8.31 -6.84 -2.62
C LEU A 194 7.40 -7.17 -3.81
N VAL A 195 7.14 -6.20 -4.68
CA VAL A 195 6.18 -6.34 -5.79
C VAL A 195 6.83 -6.59 -7.16
N GLY A 196 8.14 -6.44 -7.29
CA GLY A 196 8.86 -6.58 -8.56
C GLY A 196 8.72 -5.39 -9.51
N ILE A 197 8.20 -4.25 -9.04
CA ILE A 197 7.95 -3.05 -9.86
C ILE A 197 8.85 -1.93 -9.35
N PRO A 198 9.82 -1.44 -10.14
CA PRO A 198 10.70 -0.34 -9.72
C PRO A 198 9.90 0.94 -9.46
N PRO A 199 10.39 1.89 -8.63
CA PRO A 199 9.78 3.21 -8.55
C PRO A 199 9.94 3.95 -9.88
N HIS A 200 8.89 4.62 -10.36
CA HIS A 200 8.92 5.46 -11.56
C HIS A 200 8.11 6.75 -11.35
N SER A 201 8.30 7.73 -12.23
CA SER A 201 7.75 9.09 -12.07
C SER A 201 6.24 9.21 -12.21
N GLU A 202 5.59 8.19 -12.77
CA GLU A 202 4.14 8.18 -13.00
C GLU A 202 3.37 7.71 -11.76
N GLU A 203 4.06 7.03 -10.82
CA GLU A 203 3.44 6.53 -9.61
C GLU A 203 3.03 7.66 -8.66
N ASN A 204 1.89 7.45 -7.98
CA ASN A 204 1.54 8.28 -6.84
C ASN A 204 2.65 8.22 -5.77
N PRO A 205 2.97 9.36 -5.12
CA PRO A 205 3.88 9.37 -3.98
C PRO A 205 3.30 8.55 -2.82
N LEU A 206 4.18 8.14 -1.89
CA LEU A 206 3.76 7.47 -0.66
C LEU A 206 2.75 8.32 0.11
N MET A 207 1.66 7.69 0.55
CA MET A 207 0.60 8.33 1.33
C MET A 207 0.63 7.84 2.77
N ILE A 208 0.71 8.75 3.74
CA ILE A 208 0.52 8.43 5.15
C ILE A 208 -0.96 8.63 5.48
N THR A 209 -1.58 7.61 6.07
CA THR A 209 -2.96 7.66 6.56
C THR A 209 -3.02 7.44 8.06
N ALA A 210 -3.98 8.08 8.72
CA ALA A 210 -4.28 7.89 10.12
C ALA A 210 -5.79 7.76 10.34
N ALA A 211 -6.21 6.72 11.06
CA ALA A 211 -7.59 6.56 11.51
C ALA A 211 -7.67 6.74 13.02
N ARG A 212 -8.52 7.66 13.46
CA ARG A 212 -8.73 7.97 14.88
C ARG A 212 -9.71 7.01 15.53
N PRO A 213 -9.55 6.77 16.84
CA PRO A 213 -10.56 6.10 17.65
C PRO A 213 -11.92 6.77 17.51
N HIS A 214 -12.96 5.98 17.23
CA HIS A 214 -14.32 6.46 17.14
C HIS A 214 -15.14 6.02 18.36
N THR A 215 -16.00 6.91 18.87
CA THR A 215 -16.84 6.66 20.06
C THR A 215 -18.23 6.13 19.74
N GLY A 216 -18.59 6.02 18.46
CA GLY A 216 -19.88 5.52 17.98
C GLY A 216 -19.85 4.06 17.52
N ARG A 217 -20.90 3.67 16.78
CA ARG A 217 -20.87 2.42 16.00
C ARG A 217 -19.72 2.47 15.00
N TYR A 218 -19.25 1.31 14.55
CA TYR A 218 -18.34 1.28 13.41
C TYR A 218 -18.97 2.04 12.26
N HIS A 219 -18.20 2.96 11.68
CA HIS A 219 -18.61 3.69 10.50
C HIS A 219 -17.65 3.32 9.38
N VAL A 220 -18.00 2.35 8.54
CA VAL A 220 -17.21 2.11 7.34
C VAL A 220 -17.64 3.18 6.34
N ARG A 221 -16.78 4.17 6.12
CA ARG A 221 -17.07 5.28 5.20
C ARG A 221 -16.49 5.09 3.80
N ASN A 222 -15.62 4.09 3.66
CA ASN A 222 -14.76 3.98 2.48
C ASN A 222 -14.58 2.51 2.06
N LEU A 223 -15.67 1.89 1.61
CA LEU A 223 -15.57 0.62 0.89
C LEU A 223 -15.21 0.93 -0.57
N HIS A 224 -13.99 0.57 -0.97
CA HIS A 224 -13.45 0.95 -2.27
C HIS A 224 -12.52 -0.11 -2.85
N HIS A 225 -12.27 0.02 -4.14
CA HIS A 225 -11.22 -0.68 -4.87
C HIS A 225 -10.11 0.31 -5.23
N ASP A 226 -8.84 -0.06 -5.05
CA ASP A 226 -7.73 0.88 -5.21
C ASP A 226 -7.48 1.36 -6.65
N LYS A 227 -8.14 0.74 -7.64
CA LYS A 227 -8.18 1.22 -9.04
C LYS A 227 -9.11 2.42 -9.24
N ASN A 228 -9.76 2.93 -8.19
CA ASN A 228 -10.70 4.06 -8.26
C ASN A 228 -10.12 5.38 -8.79
N ASN A 229 -8.81 5.56 -8.64
CA ASN A 229 -8.10 6.77 -9.06
C ASN A 229 -6.87 6.41 -9.91
N GLY A 230 -6.94 5.30 -10.66
CA GLY A 230 -5.83 4.85 -11.50
C GLY A 230 -6.07 3.45 -12.06
N PRO A 231 -6.61 3.28 -13.29
CA PRO A 231 -6.74 1.98 -13.92
C PRO A 231 -5.40 1.26 -14.12
N GLU A 232 -4.28 1.99 -14.09
CA GLU A 232 -2.92 1.47 -14.21
C GLU A 232 -2.34 0.90 -12.89
N ARG A 233 -3.07 1.03 -11.77
CA ARG A 233 -2.66 0.50 -10.46
C ARG A 233 -2.81 -1.02 -10.44
N VAL A 234 -1.68 -1.71 -10.36
CA VAL A 234 -1.61 -3.19 -10.38
C VAL A 234 -1.49 -3.81 -9.00
N ALA A 235 -0.92 -3.08 -8.03
CA ALA A 235 -0.78 -3.59 -6.67
C ALA A 235 -0.81 -2.44 -5.66
N THR A 236 -1.29 -2.77 -4.46
CA THR A 236 -1.22 -1.88 -3.30
C THR A 236 -0.32 -2.48 -2.25
N VAL A 237 0.54 -1.65 -1.67
CA VAL A 237 1.35 -1.99 -0.51
C VAL A 237 0.97 -1.09 0.65
N LEU A 238 0.40 -1.69 1.70
CA LEU A 238 -0.04 -1.02 2.90
C LEU A 238 0.82 -1.44 4.10
N ILE A 239 1.68 -0.56 4.58
CA ILE A 239 2.59 -0.81 5.70
C ILE A 239 2.00 -0.21 6.97
N TYR A 240 1.77 -1.05 7.98
CA TYR A 240 1.25 -0.58 9.27
C TYR A 240 2.35 0.12 10.07
N LEU A 241 2.11 1.38 10.37
CA LEU A 241 3.02 2.23 11.14
C LEU A 241 2.66 2.28 12.62
N SER A 242 1.55 1.70 13.06
CA SER A 242 1.24 1.48 14.48
C SER A 242 0.79 0.03 14.72
N ASN A 243 0.83 -0.40 15.98
CA ASN A 243 0.30 -1.69 16.37
C ASN A 243 -1.12 -1.52 16.89
N VAL A 244 -1.99 -2.48 16.59
CA VAL A 244 -3.22 -2.67 17.33
C VAL A 244 -2.97 -3.88 18.23
N THR A 245 -2.80 -3.64 19.54
CA THR A 245 -2.30 -4.66 20.48
C THR A 245 -3.31 -5.76 20.82
N ASP A 246 -4.60 -5.53 20.57
CA ASP A 246 -5.70 -6.44 20.83
C ASP A 246 -6.72 -6.34 19.68
N ASP A 247 -7.29 -7.46 19.23
CA ASP A 247 -8.36 -7.46 18.21
C ASP A 247 -9.50 -6.53 18.63
N SER A 248 -9.79 -6.45 19.94
CA SER A 248 -10.85 -5.60 20.50
C SER A 248 -10.69 -4.11 20.16
N HIS A 249 -9.48 -3.67 19.84
CA HIS A 249 -9.18 -2.28 19.53
C HIS A 249 -9.59 -1.85 18.10
N GLY A 250 -10.01 -2.75 17.21
CA GLY A 250 -10.41 -2.39 15.84
C GLY A 250 -9.22 -2.10 14.91
N GLY A 251 -9.37 -1.17 13.95
CA GLY A 251 -8.26 -0.80 13.05
C GLY A 251 -7.96 -1.78 11.90
N HIS A 252 -8.68 -2.89 11.80
CA HIS A 252 -8.46 -3.92 10.77
C HIS A 252 -8.54 -3.36 9.35
N THR A 253 -7.75 -3.92 8.43
CA THR A 253 -8.04 -3.81 6.99
C THR A 253 -8.95 -4.98 6.62
N SER A 254 -10.20 -4.69 6.27
CA SER A 254 -11.24 -5.68 5.96
C SER A 254 -11.43 -5.82 4.46
N PHE A 255 -11.61 -7.05 3.97
CA PHE A 255 -11.93 -7.39 2.58
C PHE A 255 -13.26 -8.16 2.56
N PRO A 256 -14.42 -7.46 2.54
CA PRO A 256 -15.74 -8.09 2.70
C PRO A 256 -16.07 -9.14 1.64
N ALA A 257 -15.46 -9.05 0.44
CA ALA A 257 -15.66 -9.99 -0.66
C ALA A 257 -14.81 -11.27 -0.54
N LEU A 258 -13.83 -11.33 0.37
CA LEU A 258 -13.01 -12.52 0.62
C LEU A 258 -13.60 -13.31 1.79
N LEU A 259 -14.47 -14.26 1.50
CA LEU A 259 -15.16 -15.09 2.50
C LEU A 259 -14.33 -16.29 2.98
N ARG A 260 -14.27 -16.53 4.29
CA ARG A 260 -13.66 -17.72 4.89
C ARG A 260 -14.53 -18.96 4.64
N THR A 261 -14.12 -19.91 3.82
CA THR A 261 -14.77 -21.21 3.57
C THR A 261 -14.64 -22.18 4.72
N ASP A 262 -13.60 -22.06 5.55
CA ASP A 262 -13.39 -22.97 6.68
C ASP A 262 -13.97 -22.39 7.99
N PRO A 263 -15.13 -22.90 8.46
CA PRO A 263 -15.69 -22.54 9.76
C PRO A 263 -14.86 -23.08 10.95
N GLU A 264 -14.06 -24.14 10.78
CA GLU A 264 -13.26 -24.75 11.86
C GLU A 264 -11.99 -23.96 12.18
N ALA A 265 -11.46 -23.20 11.22
CA ALA A 265 -10.38 -22.25 11.44
C ALA A 265 -10.72 -21.14 12.47
N ARG A 266 -11.96 -21.09 12.96
CA ARG A 266 -12.41 -20.20 14.05
C ARG A 266 -12.01 -20.65 15.45
N LEU A 267 -11.63 -21.92 15.65
CA LEU A 267 -11.50 -22.51 16.99
C LEU A 267 -10.06 -22.52 17.55
N ARG A 268 -9.10 -21.87 16.90
CA ARG A 268 -7.70 -21.86 17.35
C ARG A 268 -7.14 -20.48 17.70
N THR A 269 -7.97 -19.47 17.94
CA THR A 269 -7.50 -18.39 18.81
C THR A 269 -7.30 -18.99 20.21
N PRO A 270 -6.13 -18.83 20.84
CA PRO A 270 -5.88 -19.35 22.18
C PRO A 270 -6.75 -18.56 23.15
N ARG A 271 -8.02 -18.94 23.24
CA ARG A 271 -8.91 -18.52 24.31
C ARG A 271 -8.32 -19.17 25.55
N GLY A 272 -7.48 -18.41 26.26
CA GLY A 272 -6.84 -18.85 27.48
C GLY A 272 -7.86 -19.59 28.32
N GLU A 273 -7.50 -20.81 28.71
CA GLU A 273 -8.31 -21.79 29.45
C GLU A 273 -9.02 -21.12 30.63
N ARG A 274 -10.19 -20.52 30.37
CA ARG A 274 -11.12 -20.16 31.43
C ARG A 274 -11.95 -21.40 31.69
N SER A 275 -11.28 -22.32 32.38
CA SER A 275 -11.84 -23.47 33.08
C SER A 275 -13.04 -23.02 33.92
N GLY A 276 -14.22 -23.49 33.56
CA GLY A 276 -15.46 -23.13 34.22
C GLY A 276 -16.67 -23.73 33.52
N ALA A 277 -16.69 -25.06 33.44
CA ALA A 277 -17.80 -25.84 32.89
C ALA A 277 -19.07 -25.61 33.71
N ASN A 278 -19.92 -24.68 33.25
CA ASN A 278 -21.33 -24.62 33.63
C ASN A 278 -22.16 -24.88 32.38
N GLY A 279 -22.86 -26.02 32.37
CA GLY A 279 -23.66 -26.52 31.26
C GLY A 279 -24.83 -25.62 30.91
N HIS A 280 -24.59 -24.63 30.05
CA HIS A 280 -25.65 -23.82 29.47
C HIS A 280 -26.09 -24.39 28.11
N ASN A 281 -27.31 -24.93 28.11
CA ASN A 281 -28.30 -25.14 27.05
C ASN A 281 -27.84 -25.07 25.58
N GLY A 282 -27.92 -26.22 24.88
CA GLY A 282 -27.62 -26.37 23.44
C GLY A 282 -28.44 -25.51 22.47
N THR A 283 -29.47 -24.78 22.94
CA THR A 283 -30.25 -23.85 22.11
C THR A 283 -29.46 -22.60 21.70
N GLY A 284 -28.50 -22.14 22.50
CA GLY A 284 -27.70 -20.96 22.17
C GLY A 284 -26.74 -21.18 21.00
N ALA A 285 -26.16 -22.38 20.90
CA ALA A 285 -25.23 -22.72 19.83
C ALA A 285 -25.93 -22.77 18.45
N ALA A 286 -27.10 -23.41 18.38
CA ALA A 286 -27.87 -23.52 17.14
C ALA A 286 -28.34 -22.15 16.60
N LEU A 287 -28.73 -21.23 17.48
CA LEU A 287 -29.10 -19.87 17.09
C LEU A 287 -27.92 -19.07 16.55
N ALA A 288 -26.73 -19.21 17.16
CA ALA A 288 -25.51 -18.57 16.67
C ALA A 288 -25.08 -19.12 15.30
N GLU A 289 -25.18 -20.44 15.10
CA GLU A 289 -24.89 -21.08 13.81
C GLU A 289 -25.84 -20.62 12.71
N ALA A 290 -27.15 -20.54 13.00
CA ALA A 290 -28.14 -20.03 12.05
C ALA A 290 -27.90 -18.54 11.69
N ALA A 291 -27.57 -17.70 12.67
CA ALA A 291 -27.23 -16.30 12.44
C ALA A 291 -25.98 -16.16 11.57
N ASP A 292 -24.96 -16.99 11.79
CA ASP A 292 -23.74 -17.00 10.98
C ASP A 292 -23.97 -17.51 9.56
N ALA A 293 -24.84 -18.51 9.38
CA ALA A 293 -25.24 -18.98 8.06
C ALA A 293 -25.98 -17.88 7.27
N SER A 294 -26.91 -17.19 7.92
CA SER A 294 -27.63 -16.05 7.32
C SER A 294 -26.67 -14.91 6.96
N HIS A 295 -25.74 -14.57 7.84
CA HIS A 295 -24.76 -13.50 7.59
C HIS A 295 -23.80 -13.86 6.46
N ARG A 296 -23.33 -15.12 6.42
CA ARG A 296 -22.52 -15.65 5.33
C ARG A 296 -23.23 -15.55 3.98
N ALA A 297 -24.52 -15.86 3.92
CA ALA A 297 -25.31 -15.73 2.70
C ALA A 297 -25.38 -14.27 2.23
N ARG A 298 -25.60 -13.31 3.15
CA ARG A 298 -25.57 -11.87 2.84
C ARG A 298 -24.21 -11.43 2.30
N LEU A 299 -23.11 -11.85 2.92
CA LEU A 299 -21.76 -11.53 2.43
C LEU A 299 -21.48 -12.12 1.04
N HIS A 300 -22.01 -13.31 0.75
CA HIS A 300 -21.88 -13.89 -0.59
C HIS A 300 -22.62 -13.05 -1.64
N SER A 301 -23.86 -12.64 -1.35
CA SER A 301 -24.62 -11.72 -2.21
C SER A 301 -23.90 -10.37 -2.38
N ALA A 302 -23.31 -9.84 -1.31
CA ALA A 302 -22.53 -8.61 -1.34
C ALA A 302 -21.28 -8.75 -2.22
N ALA A 303 -20.53 -9.84 -2.11
CA ALA A 303 -19.37 -10.10 -2.96
C ALA A 303 -19.74 -10.14 -4.45
N GLN A 304 -20.88 -10.77 -4.78
CA GLN A 304 -21.41 -10.74 -6.15
C GLN A 304 -21.85 -9.34 -6.59
N ALA A 305 -22.43 -8.55 -5.69
CA ALA A 305 -22.82 -7.16 -5.98
C ALA A 305 -21.60 -6.26 -6.23
N LEU A 306 -20.55 -6.40 -5.43
CA LEU A 306 -19.26 -5.69 -5.61
C LEU A 306 -18.61 -6.05 -6.95
N ALA A 307 -18.67 -7.32 -7.35
CA ALA A 307 -18.20 -7.75 -8.66
C ALA A 307 -18.97 -7.11 -9.81
N ARG A 308 -20.31 -7.14 -9.78
CA ARG A 308 -21.14 -6.48 -10.79
C ARG A 308 -20.92 -4.97 -10.82
N ALA A 309 -20.79 -4.33 -9.66
CA ALA A 309 -20.52 -2.89 -9.58
C ALA A 309 -19.19 -2.54 -10.25
N TYR A 310 -18.14 -3.34 -10.00
CA TYR A 310 -16.85 -3.17 -10.66
C TYR A 310 -16.93 -3.35 -12.18
N GLU A 311 -17.65 -4.38 -12.65
CA GLU A 311 -17.90 -4.60 -14.09
C GLU A 311 -18.63 -3.43 -14.76
N LEU A 312 -19.43 -2.68 -13.99
CA LEU A 312 -20.11 -1.45 -14.44
C LEU A 312 -19.22 -0.19 -14.30
N GLY A 313 -17.94 -0.34 -13.96
CA GLY A 313 -16.97 0.75 -13.82
C GLY A 313 -16.96 1.42 -12.44
N ALA A 314 -17.75 0.94 -11.48
CA ALA A 314 -17.74 1.50 -10.15
C ALA A 314 -16.54 1.01 -9.34
N THR A 315 -15.92 1.94 -8.61
CA THR A 315 -14.68 1.64 -7.87
C THR A 315 -14.70 2.20 -6.45
N THR A 316 -15.73 2.96 -6.09
CA THR A 316 -15.94 3.48 -4.74
C THR A 316 -17.43 3.47 -4.40
N PHE A 317 -17.78 3.00 -3.20
CA PHE A 317 -19.11 3.15 -2.62
C PHE A 317 -19.08 4.22 -1.53
N VAL A 318 -20.05 5.13 -1.59
CA VAL A 318 -20.24 6.20 -0.62
C VAL A 318 -21.71 6.26 -0.24
N GLY A 319 -22.01 6.34 1.05
CA GLY A 319 -23.38 6.33 1.56
C GLY A 319 -23.95 7.72 1.84
N GLY A 320 -25.25 7.90 1.58
CA GLY A 320 -26.06 9.04 2.03
C GLY A 320 -25.55 10.41 1.56
N ALA A 321 -25.67 11.44 2.41
CA ALA A 321 -25.22 12.81 2.11
C ALA A 321 -23.72 12.92 1.76
N GLN A 322 -22.92 11.89 2.07
CA GLN A 322 -21.53 11.84 1.64
C GLN A 322 -21.39 11.52 0.16
N ALA A 323 -22.32 10.77 -0.44
CA ALA A 323 -22.30 10.46 -1.87
C ALA A 323 -22.36 11.73 -2.74
N GLU A 324 -23.19 12.71 -2.36
CA GLU A 324 -23.30 13.98 -3.07
C GLU A 324 -22.03 14.82 -2.94
N ARG A 325 -21.45 14.90 -1.72
CA ARG A 325 -20.17 15.60 -1.48
C ARG A 325 -19.01 14.96 -2.21
N THR A 326 -18.96 13.62 -2.23
CA THR A 326 -17.99 12.84 -2.98
C THR A 326 -18.15 13.11 -4.47
N ALA A 327 -19.38 13.07 -5.01
CA ALA A 327 -19.64 13.37 -6.41
C ALA A 327 -19.31 14.83 -6.78
N ALA A 328 -19.50 15.79 -5.87
CA ALA A 328 -19.07 17.17 -6.07
C ALA A 328 -17.54 17.30 -6.07
N SER A 329 -16.87 16.63 -5.13
CA SER A 329 -15.40 16.59 -5.06
C SER A 329 -14.79 15.88 -6.27
N ALA A 330 -15.43 14.83 -6.79
CA ALA A 330 -15.05 14.14 -8.04
C ALA A 330 -15.01 15.11 -9.20
N ARG A 331 -16.14 15.83 -9.38
CA ARG A 331 -16.28 16.84 -10.43
C ARG A 331 -15.23 17.94 -10.30
N ALA A 332 -14.97 18.42 -9.08
CA ALA A 332 -13.94 19.43 -8.83
C ALA A 332 -12.52 18.94 -9.14
N ALA A 333 -12.25 17.64 -8.96
CA ALA A 333 -10.97 17.00 -9.29
C ALA A 333 -10.87 16.51 -10.76
N GLY A 334 -11.91 16.72 -11.58
CA GLY A 334 -11.95 16.20 -12.95
C GLY A 334 -12.14 14.68 -13.05
N ILE A 335 -12.54 14.02 -11.97
CA ILE A 335 -12.86 12.59 -11.93
C ILE A 335 -14.30 12.41 -12.40
N ASP A 336 -14.53 11.47 -13.33
CA ASP A 336 -15.86 11.14 -13.82
C ASP A 336 -16.73 10.54 -12.69
N PRO A 337 -17.83 11.21 -12.28
CA PRO A 337 -18.73 10.71 -11.25
C PRO A 337 -19.48 9.42 -11.63
N SER A 338 -19.34 8.94 -12.87
CA SER A 338 -19.83 7.61 -13.29
C SER A 338 -19.07 6.46 -12.59
N THR A 339 -17.85 6.72 -12.09
CA THR A 339 -17.05 5.77 -11.29
C THR A 339 -17.59 5.56 -9.87
N LEU A 340 -18.52 6.40 -9.43
CA LEU A 340 -19.24 6.25 -8.17
C LEU A 340 -20.46 5.37 -8.40
N TYR A 341 -20.59 4.30 -7.62
CA TYR A 341 -21.82 3.52 -7.64
C TYR A 341 -22.95 4.32 -6.99
N ARG A 342 -24.11 4.42 -7.68
CA ARG A 342 -25.22 5.32 -7.29
C ARG A 342 -26.51 4.61 -6.86
N ASP A 343 -26.45 3.30 -6.65
CA ASP A 343 -27.57 2.63 -5.97
C ASP A 343 -27.40 2.85 -4.47
N ASP A 344 -28.11 3.83 -3.93
CA ASP A 344 -28.02 4.22 -2.52
C ASP A 344 -28.42 3.07 -1.58
N ALA A 345 -29.39 2.24 -1.98
CA ALA A 345 -29.86 1.12 -1.18
C ALA A 345 -28.80 0.02 -1.11
N LEU A 346 -28.23 -0.36 -2.26
CA LEU A 346 -27.15 -1.34 -2.29
C LEU A 346 -25.88 -0.80 -1.61
N SER A 347 -25.55 0.47 -1.80
CA SER A 347 -24.41 1.10 -1.13
C SER A 347 -24.57 1.07 0.40
N ALA A 348 -25.76 1.41 0.91
CA ALA A 348 -26.06 1.32 2.33
C ALA A 348 -25.94 -0.11 2.86
N GLU A 349 -26.47 -1.10 2.14
CA GLU A 349 -26.35 -2.52 2.52
C GLU A 349 -24.88 -2.99 2.55
N LEU A 350 -24.08 -2.63 1.54
CA LEU A 350 -22.68 -3.02 1.46
C LEU A 350 -21.83 -2.38 2.57
N LEU A 351 -22.09 -1.10 2.89
CA LEU A 351 -21.42 -0.42 3.99
C LEU A 351 -21.83 -1.02 5.35
N GLU A 352 -23.12 -1.31 5.56
CA GLU A 352 -23.60 -2.01 6.77
C GLU A 352 -22.92 -3.37 6.93
N LEU A 353 -22.81 -4.16 5.87
CA LEU A 353 -22.13 -5.46 5.92
C LEU A 353 -20.64 -5.33 6.24
N ALA A 354 -19.97 -4.33 5.68
CA ALA A 354 -18.57 -4.05 6.02
C ALA A 354 -18.42 -3.61 7.50
N GLU A 355 -19.35 -2.81 8.03
CA GLU A 355 -19.39 -2.42 9.44
C GLU A 355 -19.58 -3.62 10.37
N VAL A 356 -20.51 -4.51 10.05
CA VAL A 356 -20.74 -5.75 10.81
C VAL A 356 -19.48 -6.62 10.79
N GLU A 357 -18.80 -6.76 9.65
CA GLU A 357 -17.54 -7.50 9.59
C GLU A 357 -16.42 -6.85 10.38
N CYS A 358 -16.35 -5.51 10.41
CA CYS A 358 -15.41 -4.78 11.26
C CYS A 358 -15.66 -5.04 12.74
N GLU A 359 -16.93 -5.08 13.17
CA GLU A 359 -17.30 -5.43 14.53
C GLU A 359 -16.93 -6.88 14.86
N ARG A 360 -17.26 -7.83 13.98
CA ARG A 360 -16.92 -9.24 14.16
C ARG A 360 -15.41 -9.48 14.17
N ALA A 361 -14.64 -8.75 13.35
CA ALA A 361 -13.19 -8.82 13.33
C ALA A 361 -12.58 -8.41 14.67
N SER A 362 -13.16 -7.41 15.34
CA SER A 362 -12.70 -7.01 16.67
C SER A 362 -12.87 -8.07 17.76
N SER A 363 -13.69 -9.09 17.50
CA SER A 363 -13.90 -10.23 18.39
C SER A 363 -13.28 -11.52 17.85
N GLY A 364 -12.56 -11.47 16.72
CA GLY A 364 -11.97 -12.64 16.05
C GLY A 364 -12.99 -13.61 15.45
N ILE A 365 -14.24 -13.18 15.22
CA ILE A 365 -15.35 -14.00 14.70
C ILE A 365 -15.84 -13.56 13.32
N ASN A 366 -15.06 -12.73 12.62
CA ASN A 366 -15.31 -12.29 11.25
C ASN A 366 -15.41 -13.48 10.28
N LEU A 367 -16.29 -13.32 9.29
CA LEU A 367 -16.54 -14.29 8.23
C LEU A 367 -15.79 -13.92 6.95
N ALA A 368 -15.52 -12.64 6.75
CA ALA A 368 -14.68 -12.13 5.68
C ALA A 368 -13.22 -11.97 6.16
N LEU A 369 -12.27 -11.84 5.25
CA LEU A 369 -10.87 -11.59 5.59
C LEU A 369 -10.75 -10.22 6.28
N ALA A 370 -10.15 -10.20 7.48
CA ALA A 370 -9.80 -8.98 8.18
C ALA A 370 -8.39 -9.12 8.76
N LEU A 371 -7.52 -8.16 8.44
CA LEU A 371 -6.13 -8.14 8.84
C LEU A 371 -5.91 -7.15 9.97
N ARG A 372 -5.43 -7.65 11.11
CA ARG A 372 -5.05 -6.80 12.25
C ARG A 372 -3.76 -6.04 11.93
N PRO A 373 -3.71 -4.71 12.14
CA PRO A 373 -2.48 -3.95 11.98
C PRO A 373 -1.39 -4.41 12.95
N LYS A 374 -0.25 -4.82 12.39
CA LYS A 374 0.95 -5.16 13.14
C LYS A 374 2.08 -4.23 12.71
N LEU A 375 2.63 -3.48 13.67
CA LEU A 375 3.70 -2.51 13.42
C LEU A 375 4.82 -3.11 12.54
N GLY A 376 5.18 -2.39 11.48
CA GLY A 376 6.25 -2.78 10.57
C GLY A 376 5.85 -3.80 9.50
N THR A 377 4.65 -4.35 9.57
CA THR A 377 4.15 -5.35 8.62
C THR A 377 3.55 -4.67 7.40
N ALA A 378 3.91 -5.15 6.22
CA ALA A 378 3.27 -4.80 4.96
C ALA A 378 2.18 -5.83 4.62
N LEU A 379 1.01 -5.34 4.25
CA LEU A 379 0.00 -6.06 3.49
C LEU A 379 0.19 -5.70 2.01
N VAL A 380 0.39 -6.71 1.17
CA VAL A 380 0.55 -6.56 -0.27
C VAL A 380 -0.61 -7.27 -0.96
N PHE A 381 -1.27 -6.61 -1.89
CA PHE A 381 -2.30 -7.22 -2.71
C PHE A 381 -2.28 -6.69 -4.14
N HIS A 382 -2.47 -7.58 -5.11
CA HIS A 382 -2.50 -7.22 -6.53
C HIS A 382 -3.92 -6.89 -6.93
N ASN A 383 -4.17 -5.64 -7.32
CA ASN A 383 -5.48 -5.10 -7.66
C ASN A 383 -6.07 -5.68 -8.95
N GLU A 384 -5.37 -6.60 -9.61
CA GLU A 384 -5.71 -7.12 -10.93
C GLU A 384 -5.80 -8.64 -10.93
N LEU A 385 -6.63 -9.15 -11.84
CA LEU A 385 -6.65 -10.57 -12.19
C LEU A 385 -5.37 -10.92 -12.96
N GLY A 386 -4.92 -12.18 -12.83
CA GLY A 386 -3.78 -12.70 -13.59
C GLY A 386 -4.19 -13.34 -14.91
N GLY A 387 -3.20 -13.80 -15.69
CA GLY A 387 -3.41 -14.56 -16.92
C GLY A 387 -4.02 -13.70 -18.04
N ASP A 388 -5.00 -14.25 -18.75
CA ASP A 388 -5.62 -13.59 -19.92
C ASP A 388 -6.47 -12.36 -19.56
N ARG A 389 -6.71 -12.13 -18.26
CA ARG A 389 -7.43 -10.97 -17.71
C ARG A 389 -6.51 -9.96 -17.04
N GLU A 390 -5.21 -10.07 -17.29
CA GLU A 390 -4.22 -9.12 -16.82
C GLU A 390 -4.63 -7.67 -17.18
N GLY A 391 -4.76 -6.81 -16.17
CA GLY A 391 -5.20 -5.41 -16.31
C GLY A 391 -6.62 -5.18 -15.79
N GLU A 392 -7.47 -6.19 -15.85
CA GLU A 392 -8.80 -6.15 -15.24
C GLU A 392 -8.68 -6.19 -13.72
N GLY A 393 -9.47 -5.37 -13.02
CA GLY A 393 -9.42 -5.34 -11.56
C GLY A 393 -10.01 -6.61 -10.92
N ASP A 394 -9.46 -7.02 -9.78
CA ASP A 394 -9.98 -8.14 -9.02
C ASP A 394 -11.10 -7.66 -8.07
N PRO A 395 -12.39 -7.93 -8.36
CA PRO A 395 -13.50 -7.48 -7.53
C PRO A 395 -13.57 -8.14 -6.15
N ARG A 396 -12.64 -9.04 -5.81
CA ARG A 396 -12.54 -9.58 -4.46
C ARG A 396 -11.73 -8.65 -3.54
N LEU A 397 -11.03 -7.66 -4.10
CA LEU A 397 -10.12 -6.76 -3.37
C LEU A 397 -10.75 -5.42 -2.99
N TRP A 398 -12.08 -5.33 -3.06
CA TRP A 398 -12.80 -4.28 -2.34
C TRP A 398 -12.47 -4.39 -0.85
N HIS A 399 -12.04 -3.28 -0.28
CA HIS A 399 -11.60 -3.25 1.09
C HIS A 399 -11.98 -1.95 1.77
N ALA A 400 -11.89 -1.99 3.09
CA ALA A 400 -12.16 -0.86 3.96
C ALA A 400 -11.25 -0.89 5.18
N VAL A 401 -11.08 0.27 5.80
CA VAL A 401 -10.46 0.40 7.11
C VAL A 401 -11.56 0.35 8.16
N CYS A 402 -11.43 -0.57 9.11
CA CYS A 402 -12.24 -0.57 10.32
C CYS A 402 -11.71 0.51 11.28
N HIS A 403 -12.58 1.35 11.82
CA HIS A 403 -12.13 2.36 12.79
C HIS A 403 -11.56 1.70 14.07
N PRO A 404 -10.51 2.28 14.67
CA PRO A 404 -10.14 1.92 16.03
C PRO A 404 -11.30 2.24 17.00
N ARG A 405 -11.51 1.40 18.02
CA ARG A 405 -12.54 1.64 19.06
C ARG A 405 -12.08 2.72 20.04
N ALA A 406 -13.03 3.35 20.73
CA ALA A 406 -12.73 4.24 21.85
C ALA A 406 -11.76 3.59 22.85
N GLY A 407 -10.72 4.34 23.24
CA GLY A 407 -9.65 3.85 24.12
C GLY A 407 -8.48 3.16 23.40
N ALA A 408 -8.63 2.81 22.11
CA ALA A 408 -7.52 2.35 21.30
C ALA A 408 -6.56 3.51 20.93
N SER A 409 -5.33 3.17 20.54
CA SER A 409 -4.45 4.12 19.86
C SER A 409 -4.89 4.34 18.43
N GLU A 410 -4.52 5.49 17.85
CA GLU A 410 -4.68 5.74 16.42
C GLU A 410 -4.02 4.64 15.57
N ARG A 411 -4.70 4.26 14.49
CA ARG A 411 -4.13 3.42 13.45
C ARG A 411 -3.38 4.30 12.48
N TRP A 412 -2.10 4.03 12.28
CA TRP A 412 -1.26 4.71 11.30
C TRP A 412 -0.82 3.72 10.23
N ALA A 413 -0.87 4.12 8.96
CA ALA A 413 -0.39 3.31 7.85
C ALA A 413 0.32 4.17 6.80
N LEU A 414 1.17 3.52 6.01
CA LEU A 414 1.82 4.07 4.81
C LEU A 414 1.33 3.25 3.61
N GLN A 415 0.78 3.91 2.61
CA GLN A 415 0.23 3.27 1.42
C GLN A 415 1.05 3.68 0.19
N LYS A 416 1.33 2.70 -0.68
CA LYS A 416 1.86 2.91 -2.03
C LYS A 416 0.95 2.20 -3.02
N PHE A 417 0.54 2.92 -4.05
CA PHE A 417 -0.04 2.34 -5.25
C PHE A 417 1.10 2.09 -6.24
N LYS A 418 1.26 0.84 -6.67
CA LYS A 418 2.22 0.43 -7.68
C LYS A 418 1.50 0.34 -9.01
N GLN A 419 2.08 0.96 -10.03
CA GLN A 419 1.51 1.03 -11.36
C GLN A 419 2.34 0.17 -12.31
N ARG A 420 1.79 -0.18 -13.48
CA ARG A 420 2.64 -0.73 -14.54
C ARG A 420 3.64 0.33 -14.95
N CYS A 421 4.89 -0.08 -15.14
CA CYS A 421 5.81 0.74 -15.87
C CYS A 421 5.98 0.18 -17.28
N GLU A 422 5.38 0.86 -18.25
CA GLU A 422 5.63 0.61 -19.67
C GLU A 422 7.10 0.95 -19.97
N GLY A 423 7.93 -0.06 -20.23
CA GLY A 423 9.34 0.11 -20.53
C GLY A 423 10.33 -0.05 -19.37
N CYS A 424 9.89 -0.12 -18.10
CA CYS A 424 10.81 -0.49 -17.00
C CYS A 424 11.01 -2.00 -16.84
N MET A 425 10.15 -2.83 -17.47
CA MET A 425 10.08 -4.26 -17.20
C MET A 425 11.10 -5.13 -17.97
N GLU A 426 12.01 -4.55 -18.74
CA GLU A 426 12.98 -5.33 -19.53
C GLU A 426 14.20 -5.86 -18.76
N VAL A 427 14.35 -5.56 -17.46
CA VAL A 427 15.46 -6.09 -16.65
C VAL A 427 14.95 -7.01 -15.54
N VAL A 428 14.17 -8.03 -15.91
CA VAL A 428 14.00 -9.18 -15.01
C VAL A 428 15.24 -10.05 -15.17
N VAL A 429 16.14 -9.96 -14.20
CA VAL A 429 17.23 -10.90 -13.98
C VAL A 429 16.59 -12.28 -13.80
N LYS A 430 16.62 -13.11 -14.85
CA LYS A 430 16.27 -14.53 -14.81
C LYS A 430 17.35 -15.29 -14.05
N ASP A 431 17.48 -15.06 -12.76
CA ASP A 431 18.28 -15.94 -11.89
C ASP A 431 17.34 -16.56 -10.85
N GLU A 432 16.92 -17.78 -11.18
CA GLU A 432 16.60 -18.92 -10.30
C GLU A 432 15.82 -18.62 -9.00
N LEU A 433 14.52 -18.93 -9.04
CA LEU A 433 13.70 -19.29 -7.86
C LEU A 433 13.52 -20.81 -7.80
#